data_AF-A0A2D5WEG0-F1
#
_entry.id   AF-A0A2D5WEG0-F1
#
_cell.length_a   1.000
_cell.length_b   1.000
_cell.length_c   1.000
_cell.angle_alpha   90.00
_cell.angle_beta   90.00
_cell.angle_gamma   90.00
#
_symmetry.space_group_name_H-M   'P 1'
#
loop_
_entity.id
_entity.type
_entity.pdbx_description
1 polymer ?
#
loop_
_entity_poly.entity_id
_entity_poly.type
_entity_poly.pdbx_seq_one_letter_code
_entity_poly.pdbx_strand_id
1 'polypeptide(L)'
;MHDYIERVVDLTDPGETELLNLTPDEARHRMLSGKPESVRDFDGSFALVAKDGKEVKLARSLDRPLRYFLAKQIEGPALVVAHRIDAIRQWLQEQGFGDQFHPYYTRMVPAHYLVTIQLVGCPDPDPTYERFFNPVRNKYSTDLDPIGHDYIAALKSEVRKWVERVPENEPIGCCFSGGIDSGAGFLATYSVMREL
;
A
#
# COMPACT_ATOMS: atom_id res chain seq x y z
N MET A 1 28.73 -13.36 21.02
CA MET A 1 27.90 -13.06 19.85
C MET A 1 27.02 -11.91 20.31
N HIS A 2 27.25 -10.68 19.81
CA HIS A 2 26.42 -9.55 20.22
C HIS A 2 25.09 -9.69 19.48
N ASP A 3 24.00 -9.94 20.21
CA ASP A 3 22.67 -9.92 19.62
C ASP A 3 22.34 -8.47 19.25
N TYR A 4 22.33 -8.19 17.94
CA TYR A 4 21.94 -6.89 17.41
C TYR A 4 20.47 -6.61 17.75
N ILE A 5 20.17 -5.41 18.23
CA ILE A 5 18.79 -4.99 18.49
C ILE A 5 18.21 -4.50 17.16
N GLU A 6 17.46 -5.36 16.49
CA GLU A 6 16.83 -5.06 15.20
C GLU A 6 15.55 -4.23 15.41
N ARG A 7 15.63 -2.95 15.00
CA ARG A 7 14.55 -1.97 15.21
C ARG A 7 13.83 -1.66 13.91
N VAL A 8 12.53 -1.98 13.86
CA VAL A 8 11.62 -1.49 12.82
C VAL A 8 10.89 -0.28 13.40
N VAL A 9 10.94 0.83 12.68
CA VAL A 9 10.25 2.06 13.03
C VAL A 9 9.23 2.34 11.95
N ASP A 10 7.98 2.03 12.28
CA ASP A 10 6.84 2.31 11.40
C ASP A 10 6.28 3.70 11.74
N LEU A 11 6.47 4.64 10.82
CA LEU A 11 5.96 6.02 10.88
C LEU A 11 4.73 6.20 9.98
N THR A 12 4.12 5.11 9.50
CA THR A 12 2.86 5.18 8.76
C THR A 12 1.70 5.55 9.69
N ASP A 13 0.69 6.20 9.13
CA ASP A 13 -0.56 6.46 9.87
C ASP A 13 -1.49 5.25 9.68
N PRO A 14 -1.82 4.52 10.77
CA PRO A 14 -2.76 3.39 10.68
C PRO A 14 -4.14 3.81 10.15
N GLY A 15 -4.55 5.07 10.35
CA GLY A 15 -5.81 5.62 9.86
C GLY A 15 -5.86 5.81 8.34
N GLU A 16 -4.71 5.77 7.66
CA GLU A 16 -4.63 5.81 6.19
C GLU A 16 -4.74 4.42 5.56
N THR A 17 -4.81 3.35 6.35
CA THR A 17 -5.07 2.00 5.84
C THR A 17 -6.55 1.68 5.93
N GLU A 18 -7.17 1.48 4.77
CA GLU A 18 -8.58 1.14 4.64
C GLU A 18 -8.71 -0.22 3.94
N LEU A 19 -8.88 -1.27 4.75
CA LEU A 19 -9.17 -2.61 4.27
C LEU A 19 -10.67 -2.88 4.41
N LEU A 20 -11.29 -3.42 3.37
CA LEU A 20 -12.73 -3.65 3.28
C LEU A 20 -13.15 -5.06 3.68
N ASN A 21 -12.23 -6.03 3.56
CA ASN A 21 -12.53 -7.45 3.75
C ASN A 21 -11.71 -8.13 4.84
N LEU A 22 -10.78 -7.42 5.48
CA LEU A 22 -9.84 -7.93 6.47
C LEU A 22 -9.52 -6.85 7.50
N THR A 23 -9.13 -7.27 8.69
CA THR A 23 -8.48 -6.36 9.65
C THR A 23 -7.00 -6.15 9.29
N PRO A 24 -6.37 -5.04 9.71
CA PRO A 24 -4.94 -4.81 9.50
C PRO A 24 -4.05 -5.93 10.06
N ASP A 25 -4.42 -6.52 11.21
CA ASP A 25 -3.63 -7.58 11.83
C ASP A 25 -3.74 -8.91 11.09
N GLU A 26 -4.93 -9.26 10.58
CA GLU A 26 -5.08 -10.41 9.69
C GLU A 26 -4.29 -10.23 8.39
N ALA A 27 -4.31 -9.03 7.81
CA ALA A 27 -3.54 -8.72 6.61
C ALA A 27 -2.02 -8.87 6.86
N ARG A 28 -1.52 -8.33 7.98
CA ARG A 28 -0.11 -8.51 8.39
C ARG A 28 0.24 -9.98 8.62
N HIS A 29 -0.63 -10.74 9.28
CA HIS A 29 -0.42 -12.16 9.48
C HIS A 29 -0.33 -12.91 8.14
N ARG A 30 -1.26 -12.65 7.20
CA ARG A 30 -1.24 -13.23 5.86
C ARG A 30 -0.01 -12.84 5.05
N MET A 31 0.47 -11.60 5.20
CA MET A 31 1.74 -11.19 4.58
C MET A 31 2.88 -12.08 5.06
N LEU A 32 2.98 -12.33 6.38
CA LEU A 32 4.05 -13.11 7.00
C LEU A 32 3.96 -14.60 6.66
N SER A 33 2.81 -15.24 6.87
CA SER A 33 2.64 -16.70 6.78
C SER A 33 2.14 -17.21 5.43
N GLY A 34 1.54 -16.34 4.62
CA GLY A 34 0.92 -16.68 3.34
C GLY A 34 1.88 -16.62 2.16
N LYS A 35 1.40 -17.11 1.01
CA LYS A 35 2.06 -16.89 -0.26
C LYS A 35 1.84 -15.44 -0.72
N PRO A 36 2.78 -14.84 -1.48
CA PRO A 36 2.63 -13.46 -1.98
C PRO A 36 1.30 -13.22 -2.68
N GLU A 37 0.79 -14.20 -3.44
CA GLU A 37 -0.46 -14.06 -4.19
C GLU A 37 -1.68 -13.81 -3.30
N SER A 38 -1.66 -14.20 -2.02
CA SER A 38 -2.76 -13.94 -1.09
C SER A 38 -2.97 -12.46 -0.79
N VAL A 39 -1.93 -11.63 -0.98
CA VAL A 39 -2.02 -10.16 -0.84
C VAL A 39 -2.88 -9.55 -1.94
N ARG A 40 -3.05 -10.24 -3.08
CA ARG A 40 -3.94 -9.82 -4.16
C ARG A 40 -5.39 -9.70 -3.71
N ASP A 41 -5.80 -10.48 -2.72
CA ASP A 41 -7.16 -10.53 -2.23
C ASP A 41 -7.44 -9.45 -1.18
N PHE A 42 -6.48 -8.57 -0.88
CA PHE A 42 -6.70 -7.46 0.05
C PHE A 42 -7.49 -6.36 -0.67
N ASP A 43 -8.73 -6.15 -0.24
CA ASP A 43 -9.62 -5.17 -0.84
C ASP A 43 -9.52 -3.83 -0.12
N GLY A 44 -9.29 -2.76 -0.88
CA GLY A 44 -9.16 -1.40 -0.37
C GLY A 44 -7.81 -0.73 -0.64
N SER A 45 -7.49 0.26 0.19
CA SER A 45 -6.38 1.20 0.02
C SER A 45 -5.46 1.09 1.22
N PHE A 46 -4.23 0.60 1.02
CA PHE A 46 -3.38 0.21 2.15
C PHE A 46 -1.89 0.42 1.91
N ALA A 47 -1.16 0.65 2.99
CA ALA A 47 0.29 0.53 3.07
C ALA A 47 0.62 -0.16 4.40
N LEU A 48 1.14 -1.37 4.31
CA LEU A 48 1.27 -2.28 5.44
C LEU A 48 2.73 -2.66 5.69
N VAL A 49 3.07 -2.72 6.98
CA VAL A 49 4.33 -3.24 7.51
C VAL A 49 4.00 -4.43 8.41
N ALA A 50 4.65 -5.56 8.18
CA ALA A 50 4.56 -6.74 9.03
C ALA A 50 5.97 -7.20 9.40
N LYS A 51 6.17 -7.59 10.65
CA LYS A 51 7.48 -8.04 11.18
C LYS A 51 7.30 -9.38 11.89
N ASP A 52 8.20 -10.33 11.60
CA ASP A 52 8.39 -11.55 12.38
C ASP A 52 9.89 -11.82 12.57
N GLY A 53 10.36 -11.73 13.82
CA GLY A 53 11.78 -11.81 14.13
C GLY A 53 12.60 -10.79 13.33
N LYS A 54 13.43 -11.30 12.42
CA LYS A 54 14.31 -10.50 11.54
C LYS A 54 13.70 -10.15 10.19
N GLU A 55 12.59 -10.81 9.86
CA GLU A 55 11.91 -10.63 8.59
C GLU A 55 10.93 -9.47 8.68
N VAL A 56 11.02 -8.55 7.73
CA VAL A 56 10.05 -7.46 7.56
C VAL A 56 9.45 -7.56 6.17
N LYS A 57 8.12 -7.58 6.10
CA LYS A 57 7.37 -7.57 4.86
C LYS A 57 6.63 -6.24 4.69
N LEU A 58 6.74 -5.67 3.49
CA LEU A 58 6.13 -4.40 3.11
C LEU A 58 5.24 -4.62 1.89
N ALA A 59 4.02 -4.11 1.92
CA ALA A 59 3.10 -4.16 0.78
C ALA A 59 2.25 -2.89 0.72
N ARG A 60 1.92 -2.44 -0.49
CA ARG A 60 1.03 -1.29 -0.72
C ARG A 60 0.12 -1.46 -1.93
N SER A 61 -1.08 -0.89 -1.83
CA SER A 61 -2.00 -0.64 -2.95
C SER A 61 -1.44 0.42 -3.89
N LEU A 62 -2.07 0.65 -5.05
CA LEU A 62 -1.56 1.58 -6.07
C LEU A 62 -1.53 3.04 -5.59
N ASP A 63 -2.45 3.42 -4.73
CA ASP A 63 -2.71 4.80 -4.33
C ASP A 63 -1.98 5.22 -3.04
N ARG A 64 -1.55 4.28 -2.19
CA ARG A 64 -0.89 4.59 -0.90
C ARG A 64 0.63 4.52 -0.97
N PRO A 65 1.37 5.63 -0.84
CA PRO A 65 2.83 5.57 -0.85
C PRO A 65 3.37 4.81 0.38
N LEU A 66 4.45 4.05 0.16
CA LEU A 66 5.19 3.41 1.23
C LEU A 66 6.67 3.44 0.89
N ARG A 67 7.46 4.02 1.78
CA ARG A 67 8.90 4.21 1.61
C ARG A 67 9.62 3.62 2.80
N TYR A 68 10.85 3.18 2.59
CA TYR A 68 11.72 2.73 3.67
C TYR A 68 13.14 3.25 3.51
N PHE A 69 13.85 3.30 4.64
CA PHE A 69 15.24 3.71 4.75
C PHE A 69 15.92 2.84 5.80
N LEU A 70 17.15 2.41 5.53
CA LEU A 70 17.94 1.62 6.48
C LEU A 70 19.01 2.51 7.12
N ALA A 71 18.82 2.86 8.39
CA ALA A 71 19.80 3.59 9.17
C ALA A 71 20.81 2.63 9.81
N LYS A 72 22.09 2.99 9.74
CA LYS A 72 23.18 2.22 10.33
C LYS A 72 23.36 2.64 11.78
N GLN A 73 23.20 1.71 12.73
CA GLN A 73 23.52 1.95 14.14
C GLN A 73 24.58 0.95 14.61
N ILE A 74 25.30 1.31 15.68
CA ILE A 74 26.31 0.45 16.30
C ILE A 74 25.65 -0.83 16.85
N GLU A 75 24.43 -0.71 17.37
CA GLU A 75 23.65 -1.80 17.98
C GLU A 75 22.86 -2.63 16.96
N GLY A 76 22.83 -2.23 15.68
CA GLY A 76 22.10 -2.93 14.61
C GLY A 76 21.46 -1.96 13.61
N PRO A 77 21.09 -2.43 12.40
CA PRO A 77 20.39 -1.57 11.45
C PRO A 77 18.97 -1.27 11.95
N ALA A 78 18.52 -0.03 11.74
CA ALA A 78 17.14 0.39 11.97
C ALA A 78 16.42 0.61 10.64
N LEU A 79 15.35 -0.14 10.40
CA LEU A 79 14.49 0.04 9.23
C LEU A 79 13.40 1.05 9.56
N VAL A 80 13.47 2.22 8.95
CA VAL A 80 12.48 3.29 9.09
C VAL A 80 11.54 3.24 7.91
N VAL A 81 10.25 3.12 8.14
CA VAL A 81 9.20 3.02 7.13
C VAL A 81 8.23 4.20 7.28
N ALA A 82 7.81 4.82 6.19
CA ALA A 82 6.86 5.94 6.23
C ALA A 82 6.15 6.14 4.89
N HIS A 83 5.02 6.86 4.89
CA HIS A 83 4.40 7.32 3.65
C HIS A 83 5.28 8.32 2.90
N ARG A 84 5.89 9.27 3.62
CA ARG A 84 6.62 10.38 3.03
C ARG A 84 8.10 10.37 3.39
N ILE A 85 8.91 10.84 2.45
CA ILE A 85 10.38 10.90 2.61
C ILE A 85 10.83 11.90 3.66
N ASP A 86 10.10 13.00 3.85
CA ASP A 86 10.41 14.02 4.84
C ASP A 86 10.14 13.56 6.28
N ALA A 87 9.15 12.69 6.50
CA ALA A 87 8.93 12.04 7.79
C ALA A 87 10.14 11.17 8.19
N ILE A 88 10.69 10.40 7.24
CA ILE A 88 11.94 9.63 7.45
C ILE A 88 13.09 10.58 7.81
N ARG A 89 13.27 11.66 7.04
CA ARG A 89 14.33 12.65 7.29
C ARG A 89 14.21 13.27 8.69
N GLN A 90 13.01 13.70 9.06
CA GLN A 90 12.76 14.32 10.37
C GLN A 90 13.08 13.36 11.50
N TRP A 91 12.58 12.12 11.42
CA TRP A 91 12.88 11.11 12.42
C TRP A 91 14.39 10.84 12.54
N LEU A 92 15.10 10.72 11.42
CA LEU A 92 16.56 10.54 11.44
C LEU A 92 17.28 11.70 12.13
N GLN A 93 16.84 12.94 11.90
CA GLN A 93 17.41 14.12 12.57
C GLN A 93 17.18 14.09 14.08
N GLU A 94 15.95 13.79 14.51
CA GLU A 94 15.57 13.72 15.93
C GLU A 94 16.32 12.62 16.69
N GLN A 95 16.68 11.53 16.02
CA GLN A 95 17.44 10.42 16.60
C GLN A 95 18.97 10.57 16.44
N GLY A 96 19.47 11.68 15.88
CA GLY A 96 20.90 11.91 15.70
C GLY A 96 21.54 11.17 14.52
N PHE A 97 20.75 10.62 13.60
CA PHE A 97 21.18 9.93 12.37
C PHE A 97 21.04 10.81 11.11
N GLY A 98 20.83 12.12 11.27
CA GLY A 98 20.58 13.04 10.17
C GLY A 98 21.66 13.03 9.08
N ASP A 99 22.93 12.86 9.46
CA ASP A 99 24.06 12.82 8.52
C ASP A 99 24.04 11.60 7.59
N GLN A 100 23.31 10.54 7.95
CA GLN A 100 23.14 9.36 7.11
C GLN A 100 22.10 9.59 6.00
N PHE A 101 21.23 10.59 6.15
CA PHE A 101 20.13 10.79 5.22
C PHE A 101 20.65 11.30 3.86
N HIS A 102 20.35 10.53 2.83
CA HIS A 102 20.41 10.99 1.45
C HIS A 102 19.10 10.60 0.74
N PRO A 103 18.44 11.48 -0.02
CA PRO A 103 17.18 11.14 -0.69
C PRO A 103 17.27 9.89 -1.57
N TYR A 104 18.41 9.69 -2.26
CA TYR A 104 18.69 8.48 -3.05
C TYR A 104 18.81 7.17 -2.24
N TYR A 105 18.91 7.22 -0.92
CA TYR A 105 18.94 6.02 -0.07
C TYR A 105 17.57 5.63 0.46
N THR A 106 16.58 6.52 0.34
CA THR A 106 15.18 6.15 0.53
C THR A 106 14.71 5.30 -0.66
N ARG A 107 14.00 4.20 -0.37
CA ARG A 107 13.44 3.29 -1.36
C ARG A 107 11.92 3.39 -1.34
N MET A 108 11.30 3.41 -2.51
CA MET A 108 9.85 3.24 -2.64
C MET A 108 9.54 1.75 -2.70
N VAL A 109 8.59 1.29 -1.89
CA VAL A 109 8.01 -0.05 -2.04
C VAL A 109 7.21 -0.07 -3.34
N PRO A 110 7.52 -0.94 -4.32
CA PRO A 110 6.77 -0.99 -5.55
C PRO A 110 5.31 -1.36 -5.29
N ALA A 111 4.38 -0.72 -6.02
CA ALA A 111 2.99 -1.18 -6.06
C ALA A 111 2.92 -2.64 -6.49
N HIS A 112 2.01 -3.43 -5.91
CA HIS A 112 1.76 -4.81 -6.34
C HIS A 112 2.88 -5.82 -6.06
N TYR A 113 3.83 -5.46 -5.18
CA TYR A 113 4.88 -6.34 -4.70
C TYR A 113 4.77 -6.54 -3.19
N LEU A 114 5.02 -7.77 -2.76
CA LEU A 114 5.41 -8.08 -1.40
C LEU A 114 6.93 -7.97 -1.34
N VAL A 115 7.43 -6.97 -0.61
CA VAL A 115 8.86 -6.76 -0.41
C VAL A 115 9.27 -7.37 0.90
N THR A 116 10.26 -8.25 0.89
CA THR A 116 10.78 -8.89 2.11
C THR A 116 12.21 -8.41 2.37
N ILE A 117 12.48 -7.96 3.59
CA ILE A 117 13.77 -7.45 4.04
C ILE A 117 14.20 -8.27 5.26
N GLN A 118 15.41 -8.81 5.25
CA GLN A 118 16.00 -9.55 6.37
C GLN A 118 16.94 -8.64 7.16
N LEU A 119 16.64 -8.29 8.41
CA LEU A 119 17.46 -7.37 9.21
C LEU A 119 18.70 -8.01 9.84
N VAL A 120 19.48 -8.76 9.06
CA VAL A 120 20.57 -9.64 9.54
C VAL A 120 21.91 -8.93 9.84
N GLY A 121 21.93 -7.61 9.97
CA GLY A 121 23.16 -6.84 10.22
C GLY A 121 23.90 -6.47 8.93
N CYS A 122 25.23 -6.53 8.94
CA CYS A 122 26.08 -6.18 7.77
C CYS A 122 26.49 -7.47 7.01
N PRO A 123 26.42 -7.51 5.66
CA PRO A 123 26.13 -6.41 4.72
C PRO A 123 24.67 -5.95 4.74
N ASP A 124 24.42 -4.73 4.22
CA ASP A 124 23.07 -4.20 4.08
C ASP A 124 22.19 -5.24 3.35
N PRO A 125 21.00 -5.55 3.88
CA PRO A 125 20.19 -6.64 3.34
C PRO A 125 19.62 -6.30 1.97
N ASP A 126 19.78 -7.23 1.04
CA ASP A 126 19.13 -7.19 -0.26
C ASP A 126 17.65 -7.58 -0.11
N PRO A 127 16.70 -6.68 -0.45
CA PRO A 127 15.29 -7.02 -0.40
C PRO A 127 14.92 -8.00 -1.52
N THR A 128 14.00 -8.92 -1.23
CA THR A 128 13.32 -9.70 -2.28
C THR A 128 12.03 -9.02 -2.69
N TYR A 129 11.64 -9.18 -3.95
CA TYR A 129 10.49 -8.53 -4.55
C TYR A 129 9.60 -9.58 -5.23
N GLU A 130 8.47 -9.91 -4.61
CA GLU A 130 7.54 -10.90 -5.14
C GLU A 130 6.24 -10.23 -5.59
N ARG A 131 5.94 -10.33 -6.89
CA ARG A 131 4.76 -9.68 -7.48
C ARG A 131 3.50 -10.49 -7.16
N PHE A 132 2.54 -9.88 -6.48
CA PHE A 132 1.24 -10.51 -6.19
C PHE A 132 0.14 -10.13 -7.20
N PHE A 133 0.37 -9.10 -8.03
CA PHE A 133 -0.55 -8.72 -9.10
C PHE A 133 0.16 -8.67 -10.46
N ASN A 134 -0.20 -9.61 -11.33
CA ASN A 134 0.32 -9.74 -12.69
C ASN A 134 -0.85 -9.94 -13.67
N PRO A 135 -1.40 -8.87 -14.26
CA PRO A 135 -2.54 -8.98 -15.16
C PRO A 135 -2.16 -9.73 -16.44
N VAL A 136 -3.03 -10.64 -16.89
CA VAL A 136 -2.84 -11.39 -18.13
C VAL A 136 -2.99 -10.43 -19.32
N ARG A 137 -1.97 -10.39 -20.17
CA ARG A 137 -1.99 -9.58 -21.39
C ARG A 137 -2.96 -10.18 -22.41
N ASN A 138 -3.61 -9.32 -23.19
CA ASN A 138 -4.52 -9.72 -24.27
C ASN A 138 -5.62 -10.71 -23.82
N LYS A 139 -6.10 -10.56 -22.59
CA LYS A 139 -7.13 -11.41 -22.00
C LYS A 139 -8.51 -11.20 -22.63
N TYR A 140 -8.81 -9.98 -23.05
CA TYR A 140 -10.13 -9.58 -23.53
C TYR A 140 -10.25 -9.70 -25.05
N SER A 141 -11.49 -9.80 -25.53
CA SER A 141 -11.81 -9.74 -26.97
C SER A 141 -11.62 -8.32 -27.52
N THR A 142 -11.97 -8.10 -28.78
CA THR A 142 -12.00 -6.77 -29.42
C THR A 142 -13.41 -6.19 -29.54
N ASP A 143 -14.40 -6.88 -28.96
CA ASP A 143 -15.80 -6.42 -28.98
C ASP A 143 -16.00 -5.35 -27.91
N LEU A 144 -16.38 -4.14 -28.33
CA LEU A 144 -16.44 -2.97 -27.45
C LEU A 144 -17.64 -3.02 -26.49
N ASP A 145 -18.73 -3.68 -26.87
CA ASP A 145 -19.93 -3.76 -26.05
C ASP A 145 -19.69 -4.51 -24.72
N PRO A 146 -19.15 -5.75 -24.72
CA PRO A 146 -18.81 -6.45 -23.48
C PRO A 146 -17.67 -5.75 -22.70
N ILE A 147 -16.70 -5.15 -23.39
CA ILE A 147 -15.62 -4.41 -22.71
C ILE A 147 -16.17 -3.19 -21.96
N GLY A 148 -17.04 -2.40 -22.61
CA GLY A 148 -17.65 -1.23 -22.01
C GLY A 148 -18.56 -1.59 -20.83
N HIS A 149 -19.35 -2.66 -20.99
CA HIS A 149 -20.16 -3.22 -19.91
C HIS A 149 -19.31 -3.58 -18.69
N ASP A 150 -18.27 -4.41 -18.88
CA ASP A 150 -17.44 -4.90 -17.79
C ASP A 150 -16.65 -3.77 -17.11
N TYR A 151 -16.20 -2.78 -17.88
CA TYR A 151 -15.49 -1.61 -17.36
C TYR A 151 -16.38 -0.77 -16.43
N ILE A 152 -17.60 -0.43 -16.87
CA ILE A 152 -18.53 0.36 -16.05
C ILE A 152 -19.07 -0.46 -14.88
N ALA A 153 -19.29 -1.76 -15.05
CA ALA A 153 -19.67 -2.65 -13.96
C ALA A 153 -18.58 -2.69 -12.86
N ALA A 154 -17.31 -2.82 -13.24
CA ALA A 154 -16.19 -2.75 -12.30
C ALA A 154 -16.11 -1.39 -11.60
N LEU A 155 -16.22 -0.29 -12.34
CA LEU A 155 -16.26 1.06 -11.76
C LEU A 155 -17.40 1.22 -10.73
N LYS A 156 -18.62 0.81 -11.09
CA LYS A 156 -19.78 0.88 -10.19
C LYS A 156 -19.59 0.03 -8.94
N SER A 157 -18.98 -1.16 -9.08
CA SER A 157 -18.69 -2.03 -7.94
C SER A 157 -17.73 -1.36 -6.94
N GLU A 158 -16.66 -0.72 -7.42
CA GLU A 158 -15.72 -0.01 -6.54
C GLU A 158 -16.36 1.24 -5.91
N VAL A 159 -17.16 1.98 -6.67
CA VAL A 159 -17.91 3.14 -6.16
C VAL A 159 -18.90 2.71 -5.07
N ARG A 160 -19.64 1.61 -5.26
CA ARG A 160 -20.58 1.07 -4.28
C ARG A 160 -19.93 0.79 -2.94
N LYS A 161 -18.78 0.11 -2.93
CA LYS A 161 -18.02 -0.18 -1.70
C LYS A 161 -17.69 1.09 -0.91
N TRP A 162 -17.41 2.19 -1.60
CA TRP A 162 -17.11 3.47 -0.96
C TRP A 162 -18.38 4.19 -0.49
N VAL A 163 -19.42 4.26 -1.33
CA VAL A 163 -20.70 4.94 -1.01
C VAL A 163 -21.39 4.31 0.20
N GLU A 164 -21.38 2.98 0.33
CA GLU A 164 -22.00 2.27 1.46
C GLU A 164 -21.37 2.61 2.83
N ARG A 165 -20.18 3.23 2.85
CA ARG A 165 -19.50 3.68 4.08
C ARG A 165 -19.79 5.14 4.44
N VAL A 166 -20.43 5.89 3.54
CA VAL A 166 -20.83 7.28 3.79
C VAL A 166 -22.22 7.27 4.43
N PRO A 167 -22.44 8.00 5.54
CA PRO A 167 -23.77 8.09 6.14
C PRO A 167 -24.79 8.66 5.14
N GLU A 168 -26.02 8.13 5.16
CA GLU A 168 -27.07 8.43 4.17
C GLU A 168 -27.36 9.93 3.98
N ASN A 169 -27.24 10.72 5.05
CA ASN A 169 -27.52 12.16 5.03
C ASN A 169 -26.29 13.04 4.73
N GLU A 170 -25.12 12.44 4.52
CA GLU A 170 -23.90 13.17 4.21
C GLU A 170 -23.73 13.34 2.69
N PRO A 171 -23.42 14.56 2.21
CA PRO A 171 -23.26 14.79 0.78
C PRO A 171 -21.98 14.14 0.24
N ILE A 172 -22.07 13.58 -0.95
CA ILE A 172 -20.92 13.05 -1.69
C ILE A 172 -20.45 14.08 -2.72
N GLY A 173 -19.19 14.53 -2.59
CA GLY A 173 -18.54 15.38 -3.59
C GLY A 173 -17.95 14.57 -4.75
N CYS A 174 -18.11 15.07 -5.97
CA CYS A 174 -17.45 14.51 -7.16
C CYS A 174 -16.59 15.58 -7.85
N CYS A 175 -15.31 15.30 -8.07
CA CYS A 175 -14.41 16.19 -8.80
C CYS A 175 -14.75 16.16 -10.30
N PHE A 176 -15.66 17.04 -10.72
CA PHE A 176 -16.17 17.07 -12.09
C PHE A 176 -15.43 18.10 -12.96
N SER A 177 -14.77 17.62 -14.01
CA SER A 177 -14.03 18.45 -14.96
C SER A 177 -14.78 18.73 -16.27
N GLY A 178 -15.89 18.02 -16.51
CA GLY A 178 -16.60 18.01 -17.80
C GLY A 178 -16.08 16.96 -18.80
N GLY A 179 -14.96 16.31 -18.51
CA GLY A 179 -14.41 15.22 -19.35
C GLY A 179 -15.05 13.86 -19.08
N ILE A 180 -14.83 12.92 -20.01
CA ILE A 180 -15.42 11.57 -19.99
C ILE A 180 -15.13 10.80 -18.69
N ASP A 181 -13.90 10.87 -18.18
CA ASP A 181 -13.50 10.14 -16.96
C ASP A 181 -14.27 10.66 -15.73
N SER A 182 -14.28 11.98 -15.54
CA SER A 182 -15.00 12.61 -14.43
C SER A 182 -16.52 12.48 -14.58
N GLY A 183 -17.04 12.45 -15.81
CA GLY A 183 -18.45 12.21 -16.09
C GLY A 183 -18.86 10.77 -15.80
N ALA A 184 -18.03 9.79 -16.15
CA ALA A 184 -18.25 8.39 -15.82
C ALA A 184 -18.26 8.19 -14.30
N GLY A 185 -17.30 8.78 -13.57
CA GLY A 185 -17.27 8.78 -12.11
C GLY A 185 -18.55 9.37 -11.50
N PHE A 186 -18.96 10.57 -11.96
CA PHE A 186 -20.19 11.22 -11.50
C PHE A 186 -21.44 10.35 -11.73
N LEU A 187 -21.61 9.83 -12.95
CA LEU A 187 -22.78 9.01 -13.30
C LEU A 187 -22.80 7.66 -12.58
N ALA A 188 -21.64 7.02 -12.40
CA ALA A 188 -21.53 5.78 -11.64
C ALA A 188 -21.92 6.01 -10.18
N THR A 189 -21.39 7.06 -9.54
CA THR A 189 -21.77 7.44 -8.16
C THR A 189 -23.25 7.73 -8.04
N TYR A 190 -23.80 8.56 -8.94
CA TYR A 190 -25.23 8.86 -8.92
C TYR A 190 -26.10 7.61 -9.13
N SER A 191 -25.73 6.73 -10.06
CA SER A 191 -26.44 5.46 -10.29
C SER A 191 -26.43 4.58 -9.05
N VAL A 192 -25.28 4.43 -8.39
CA VAL A 192 -25.13 3.64 -7.17
C VAL A 192 -25.98 4.21 -6.03
N MET A 193 -25.94 5.54 -5.82
CA MET A 193 -26.76 6.21 -4.80
C MET A 193 -28.26 6.03 -5.01
N ARG A 194 -28.71 5.85 -6.25
CA ARG A 194 -30.12 5.57 -6.57
C ARG A 194 -30.54 4.11 -6.37
N GLU A 195 -29.56 3.21 -6.31
CA GLU A 195 -29.78 1.77 -6.15
C GLU A 195 -29.69 1.33 -4.68
N LEU A 196 -29.02 2.11 -3.83
CA LEU A 196 -28.99 1.98 -2.38
C LEU A 196 -30.26 2.61 -1.78
#